data_AF-A0AAW8FS46-F1
#
_entry.id   AF-A0AAW8FS46-F1
#
_cell.length_a   1.000
_cell.length_b   1.000
_cell.length_c   1.000
_cell.angle_alpha   90.00
_cell.angle_beta   90.00
_cell.angle_gamma   90.00
#
_symmetry.space_group_name_H-M   'P 1'
#
loop_
_entity.id
_entity.type
_entity.pdbx_description
1 polymer ?
#
loop_
_entity_poly.entity_id
_entity_poly.type
_entity_poly.pdbx_seq_one_letter_code
_entity_poly.pdbx_strand_id
1 'polypeptide(L)'
;MADHRPCTARNETPLERADRNFGELLQELRVTQTGVQILFAFLLTLAFTQRFPSLDTFQRATYVTTLLFAVLAAALFTAPAALHRSLFQRGAKARIVQVSSRLATVGMGVLVLAFTGSVLLVVDVTTGRAGGVAAGAATLLVCLGLWGLLPRLVRRAGLTEERRTAQPHPAPPSATREVVRPRAAARPGASPREPSARPR
;
A
#
# COMPACT_ATOMS: atom_id res chain seq x y z
N MET A 1 -8.86 -31.61 -20.58
CA MET A 1 -7.52 -31.00 -20.42
C MET A 1 -7.69 -29.50 -20.62
N ALA A 2 -8.01 -28.78 -19.54
CA ALA A 2 -8.28 -27.34 -19.59
C ALA A 2 -6.96 -26.58 -19.58
N ASP A 3 -6.58 -25.99 -20.72
CA ASP A 3 -5.50 -25.02 -20.79
C ASP A 3 -6.04 -23.68 -20.26
N HIS A 4 -6.05 -23.52 -18.94
CA HIS A 4 -6.25 -22.22 -18.30
C HIS A 4 -4.90 -21.48 -18.31
N ARG A 5 -4.55 -20.91 -19.45
CA ARG A 5 -3.52 -19.87 -19.49
C ARG A 5 -4.10 -18.64 -18.80
N PRO A 6 -3.50 -18.10 -17.73
CA PRO A 6 -3.93 -16.82 -17.21
C PRO A 6 -3.65 -15.75 -18.28
N CYS A 7 -4.69 -15.37 -19.01
CA CYS A 7 -4.68 -14.24 -19.94
C CYS A 7 -4.59 -12.93 -19.15
N THR A 8 -3.41 -12.55 -18.69
CA THR A 8 -3.20 -11.19 -18.14
C THR A 8 -1.92 -10.57 -18.68
N ALA A 9 -1.89 -10.38 -20.00
CA ALA A 9 -1.12 -9.31 -20.61
C ALA A 9 -2.02 -8.65 -21.67
N ARG A 10 -2.86 -7.70 -21.25
CA ARG A 10 -3.52 -6.80 -22.21
C ARG A 10 -2.40 -6.09 -22.99
N ASN A 11 -2.45 -6.15 -24.33
CA ASN A 11 -1.55 -5.39 -25.20
C ASN A 11 -1.89 -3.89 -25.13
N GLU A 12 -1.63 -3.26 -23.98
CA GLU A 12 -1.87 -1.83 -23.75
C GLU A 12 -0.59 -1.02 -23.97
N THR A 13 -0.71 0.10 -24.66
CA THR A 13 0.39 1.05 -24.82
C THR A 13 0.72 1.72 -23.48
N PRO A 14 1.95 2.23 -23.29
CA PRO A 14 2.31 2.96 -22.07
C PRO A 14 1.38 4.16 -21.79
N LEU A 15 0.84 4.78 -22.85
CA LEU A 15 -0.08 5.90 -22.75
C LEU A 15 -1.47 5.47 -22.28
N GLU A 16 -1.98 4.33 -22.76
CA GLU A 16 -3.27 3.76 -22.31
C GLU A 16 -3.21 3.31 -20.85
N ARG A 17 -2.09 2.68 -20.44
CA ARG A 17 -1.87 2.32 -19.03
C ARG A 17 -1.86 3.55 -18.12
N ALA A 18 -1.19 4.62 -18.54
CA ALA A 18 -1.13 5.86 -17.78
C ALA A 18 -2.50 6.53 -17.62
N ASP A 19 -3.32 6.49 -18.67
CA ASP A 19 -4.69 7.03 -18.67
C ASP A 19 -5.60 6.23 -17.73
N ARG A 20 -5.50 4.90 -17.77
CA ARG A 20 -6.23 4.02 -16.85
C ARG A 20 -5.84 4.25 -15.38
N ASN A 21 -4.54 4.25 -15.08
CA ASN A 21 -4.04 4.51 -13.73
C ASN A 21 -4.47 5.91 -13.23
N PHE A 22 -4.51 6.90 -14.12
CA PHE A 22 -4.99 8.23 -13.80
C PHE A 22 -6.50 8.23 -13.48
N GLY A 23 -7.31 7.48 -14.25
CA GLY A 23 -8.72 7.27 -13.95
C GLY A 23 -8.95 6.63 -12.58
N GLU A 24 -8.18 5.60 -12.24
CA GLU A 24 -8.20 4.95 -10.92
C GLU A 24 -7.84 5.96 -9.80
N LEU A 25 -6.77 6.75 -9.98
CA LEU A 25 -6.38 7.80 -9.04
C LEU A 25 -7.50 8.85 -8.85
N LEU A 26 -8.15 9.30 -9.92
CA LEU A 26 -9.25 10.24 -9.82
C LEU A 26 -10.44 9.66 -9.06
N GLN A 27 -10.71 8.37 -9.20
CA GLN A 27 -11.77 7.70 -8.45
C GLN A 27 -11.43 7.65 -6.95
N GLU A 28 -10.20 7.26 -6.59
CA GLU A 28 -9.73 7.27 -5.20
C GLU A 28 -9.77 8.68 -4.59
N LEU A 29 -9.36 9.69 -5.37
CA LEU A 29 -9.42 11.09 -4.95
C LEU A 29 -10.86 11.56 -4.72
N ARG A 30 -11.81 11.13 -5.55
CA ARG A 30 -13.23 11.46 -5.36
C ARG A 30 -13.79 10.88 -4.06
N VAL A 31 -13.37 9.67 -3.68
CA VAL A 31 -13.74 9.08 -2.37
C VAL A 31 -13.22 9.94 -1.23
N THR A 32 -11.99 10.45 -1.35
CA THR A 32 -11.40 11.32 -0.32
C THR A 32 -12.06 12.71 -0.30
N GLN A 33 -12.46 13.22 -1.47
CA GLN A 33 -13.02 14.55 -1.65
C GLN A 33 -14.32 14.78 -0.87
N THR A 34 -15.18 13.77 -0.75
CA THR A 34 -16.42 13.88 0.04
C THR A 34 -16.13 14.15 1.52
N GLY A 35 -15.10 13.52 2.08
CA GLY A 35 -14.64 13.78 3.45
C GLY A 35 -14.20 15.24 3.66
N VAL A 36 -13.48 15.81 2.68
CA VAL A 36 -13.06 17.22 2.73
C VAL A 36 -14.25 18.17 2.68
N GLN A 37 -15.26 17.88 1.85
CA GLN A 37 -16.46 18.71 1.74
C GLN A 37 -17.26 18.74 3.05
N ILE A 38 -17.43 17.58 3.69
CA ILE A 38 -18.12 17.49 4.98
C ILE A 38 -17.35 18.29 6.03
N LEU A 39 -16.03 18.09 6.14
CA LEU A 39 -15.18 18.85 7.05
C LEU A 39 -15.32 20.37 6.83
N PHE A 40 -15.22 20.80 5.57
CA PHE A 40 -15.32 22.21 5.19
C PHE A 40 -16.69 22.80 5.56
N ALA A 41 -17.78 22.09 5.28
CA ALA A 41 -19.13 22.53 5.64
C ALA A 41 -19.33 22.64 7.15
N PHE A 42 -18.81 21.68 7.93
CA PHE A 42 -18.84 21.73 9.39
C PHE A 42 -18.09 22.94 9.93
N LEU A 43 -16.87 23.20 9.43
CA LEU A 43 -16.10 24.37 9.83
C LEU A 43 -16.83 25.66 9.44
N LEU A 44 -17.37 25.76 8.22
CA LEU A 44 -18.11 26.96 7.82
C LEU A 44 -19.32 27.21 8.72
N THR A 45 -20.07 26.16 9.05
CA THR A 45 -21.23 26.25 9.96
C THR A 45 -20.82 26.74 11.35
N LEU A 46 -19.69 26.29 11.88
CA LEU A 46 -19.18 26.66 13.20
C LEU A 46 -19.04 28.19 13.36
N ALA A 47 -18.61 28.91 12.30
CA ALA A 47 -18.47 30.37 12.32
C ALA A 47 -19.79 31.13 12.55
N PHE A 48 -20.92 30.55 12.16
CA PHE A 48 -22.24 31.17 12.30
C PHE A 48 -22.96 30.77 13.59
N THR A 49 -22.35 29.92 14.42
CA THR A 49 -22.94 29.52 15.71
C THR A 49 -22.82 30.64 16.74
N GLN A 50 -23.80 30.73 17.64
CA GLN A 50 -23.80 31.67 18.78
C GLN A 50 -22.58 31.48 19.70
N ARG A 51 -21.91 30.31 19.64
CA ARG A 51 -20.71 30.01 20.42
C ARG A 51 -19.46 30.68 19.84
N PHE A 52 -19.42 30.97 18.54
CA PHE A 52 -18.22 31.47 17.88
C PHE A 52 -17.65 32.78 18.48
N PRO A 53 -18.47 33.78 18.85
CA PRO A 53 -17.97 34.99 19.51
C PRO A 53 -17.28 34.73 20.86
N SER A 54 -17.66 33.65 21.55
CA SER A 54 -17.09 33.27 22.85
C SER A 54 -15.79 32.46 22.77
N LEU A 55 -15.31 32.14 21.56
CA LEU A 55 -14.03 31.46 21.37
C LEU A 55 -12.86 32.38 21.73
N ASP A 56 -11.87 31.82 22.43
CA ASP A 56 -10.62 32.52 22.70
C ASP A 56 -9.79 32.73 21.41
N THR A 57 -8.73 33.53 21.52
CA THR A 57 -7.87 33.88 20.39
C THR A 57 -7.20 32.66 19.75
N PHE A 58 -6.81 31.67 20.54
CA PHE A 58 -6.17 30.46 20.02
C PHE A 58 -7.18 29.56 19.30
N GLN A 59 -8.38 29.38 19.84
CA GLN A 59 -9.46 28.63 19.20
C GLN A 59 -9.82 29.26 17.86
N ARG A 60 -9.93 30.58 17.81
CA ARG A 60 -10.21 31.32 16.56
C ARG A 60 -9.08 31.20 15.54
N ALA A 61 -7.82 31.30 15.98
CA ALA A 61 -6.67 31.12 15.09
C ALA A 61 -6.58 29.68 14.55
N THR A 62 -6.80 28.68 15.42
CA THR A 62 -6.87 27.26 15.05
C THR A 62 -8.00 27.01 14.06
N TYR A 63 -9.17 27.60 14.29
CA TYR A 63 -10.30 27.53 13.38
C TYR A 63 -9.96 28.06 11.98
N VAL A 64 -9.42 29.28 11.88
CA VAL A 64 -9.10 29.90 10.59
C VAL A 64 -8.01 29.11 9.85
N THR A 65 -6.95 28.71 10.55
CA THR A 65 -5.87 27.91 9.95
C THR A 65 -6.36 26.55 9.45
N THR A 66 -7.21 25.88 10.24
CA THR A 66 -7.85 24.61 9.86
C THR A 66 -8.74 24.78 8.63
N LEU A 67 -9.54 25.84 8.59
CA LEU A 67 -10.41 26.15 7.45
C LEU A 67 -9.60 26.38 6.17
N LEU A 68 -8.49 27.12 6.26
CA LEU A 68 -7.60 27.36 5.12
C LEU A 68 -6.94 26.06 4.64
N PHE A 69 -6.53 25.16 5.54
CA PHE A 69 -6.03 23.84 5.15
C PHE A 69 -7.11 22.99 4.47
N ALA A 70 -8.35 23.01 4.96
CA ALA A 70 -9.45 22.28 4.32
C ALA A 70 -9.70 22.78 2.87
N VAL A 71 -9.73 24.11 2.67
CA VAL A 71 -9.85 24.70 1.33
C VAL A 71 -8.67 24.33 0.44
N LEU A 72 -7.45 24.40 0.97
CA LEU A 72 -6.24 24.05 0.22
C LEU A 72 -6.25 22.57 -0.18
N ALA A 73 -6.64 21.66 0.72
CA ALA A 73 -6.79 20.24 0.41
C ALA A 73 -7.83 20.00 -0.70
N ALA A 74 -8.99 20.66 -0.61
CA ALA A 74 -10.03 20.57 -1.63
C ALA A 74 -9.54 21.07 -3.01
N ALA A 75 -8.79 22.17 -3.03
CA ALA A 75 -8.20 22.71 -4.26
C ALA A 75 -7.16 21.75 -4.85
N LEU A 76 -6.29 21.18 -4.02
CA LEU A 76 -5.26 20.22 -4.44
C LEU A 76 -5.86 18.92 -5.00
N PHE A 77 -6.97 18.42 -4.46
CA PHE A 77 -7.67 17.25 -4.99
C PHE A 77 -8.47 17.53 -6.26
N THR A 78 -8.95 18.76 -6.44
CA THR A 78 -9.65 19.19 -7.65
C THR A 78 -8.68 19.45 -8.81
N ALA A 79 -7.45 19.90 -8.51
CA ALA A 79 -6.45 20.29 -9.50
C ALA A 79 -6.10 19.20 -10.55
N PRO A 80 -5.93 17.90 -10.22
CA PRO A 80 -5.71 16.84 -11.19
C PRO A 80 -6.78 16.77 -12.28
N ALA A 81 -8.06 16.88 -11.91
CA ALA A 81 -9.17 16.85 -12.87
C ALA A 81 -9.17 18.07 -13.79
N ALA A 82 -8.84 19.25 -13.25
CA ALA A 82 -8.70 20.49 -14.02
C ALA A 82 -7.51 20.44 -14.99
N LEU A 83 -6.35 19.97 -14.53
CA LEU A 83 -5.15 19.78 -15.35
C LEU A 83 -5.40 18.80 -16.49
N HIS A 84 -6.08 17.68 -16.21
CA HIS A 84 -6.46 16.74 -17.23
C HIS A 84 -7.35 17.40 -18.29
N ARG A 85 -8.42 18.10 -17.88
CA ARG A 85 -9.32 18.79 -18.82
C ARG A 85 -8.60 19.83 -19.69
N SER A 86 -7.60 20.52 -19.15
CA SER A 86 -6.88 21.60 -19.85
C SER A 86 -5.74 21.11 -20.76
N LEU A 87 -4.96 20.11 -20.33
CA LEU A 87 -3.74 19.70 -21.04
C LEU A 87 -3.91 18.43 -21.90
N PHE A 88 -5.05 17.75 -21.85
CA PHE A 88 -5.30 16.57 -22.70
C PHE A 88 -5.20 16.91 -24.20
N GLN A 89 -5.55 18.13 -24.58
CA GLN A 89 -5.45 18.60 -25.97
C GLN A 89 -4.00 18.82 -26.46
N ARG A 90 -3.00 18.79 -25.56
CA ARG A 90 -1.59 19.14 -25.88
C ARG A 90 -0.63 17.94 -25.87
N GLY A 91 -1.12 16.70 -25.75
CA GLY A 91 -0.32 15.47 -25.92
C GLY A 91 0.69 15.13 -24.80
N ALA A 92 0.78 15.91 -23.72
CA ALA A 92 1.79 15.74 -22.66
C ALA A 92 1.34 14.79 -21.52
N LYS A 93 0.85 13.59 -21.86
CA LYS A 93 0.18 12.67 -20.91
C LYS A 93 1.03 12.24 -19.71
N ALA A 94 2.31 11.89 -19.91
CA ALA A 94 3.17 11.41 -18.83
C ALA A 94 3.45 12.45 -17.73
N ARG A 95 3.57 13.73 -18.13
CA ARG A 95 3.83 14.83 -17.19
C ARG A 95 2.60 15.18 -16.35
N ILE A 96 1.41 15.05 -16.92
CA ILE A 96 0.14 15.26 -16.21
C ILE A 96 0.02 14.25 -15.06
N VAL A 97 0.25 12.96 -15.32
CA VAL A 97 0.15 11.91 -14.29
C VAL A 97 1.11 12.15 -13.12
N GLN A 98 2.37 12.52 -13.41
CA GLN A 98 3.35 12.83 -12.36
C GLN A 98 2.96 14.04 -11.51
N VAL A 99 2.48 15.12 -12.14
CA VAL A 99 2.02 16.32 -11.43
C VAL A 99 0.79 16.01 -10.59
N SER A 100 -0.18 15.28 -11.14
CA SER A 100 -1.40 14.88 -10.44
C SER A 100 -1.12 13.99 -9.24
N SER A 101 -0.19 13.04 -9.35
CA SER A 101 0.22 12.20 -8.22
C SER A 101 0.90 13.03 -7.11
N ARG A 102 1.75 14.01 -7.48
CA ARG A 102 2.34 14.94 -6.51
C ARG A 102 1.29 15.80 -5.81
N LEU A 103 0.34 16.36 -6.57
CA LEU A 103 -0.78 17.14 -6.01
C LEU A 103 -1.63 16.32 -5.05
N ALA A 104 -1.94 15.07 -5.42
CA ALA A 104 -2.66 14.13 -4.55
C ALA A 104 -1.89 13.86 -3.25
N THR A 105 -0.58 13.62 -3.34
CA THR A 105 0.28 13.36 -2.19
C THR A 105 0.37 14.57 -1.25
N VAL A 106 0.59 15.77 -1.80
CA VAL A 106 0.63 17.02 -1.02
C VAL A 106 -0.75 17.31 -0.42
N GLY A 107 -1.82 17.13 -1.19
CA GLY A 107 -3.20 17.30 -0.74
C GLY A 107 -3.54 16.38 0.43
N MET A 108 -3.06 15.14 0.42
CA MET A 108 -3.22 14.21 1.53
C MET A 108 -2.52 14.72 2.80
N GLY A 109 -1.30 15.26 2.68
CA GLY A 109 -0.58 15.86 3.81
C GLY A 109 -1.33 17.07 4.39
N VAL A 110 -1.83 17.96 3.53
CA VAL A 110 -2.63 19.11 3.96
C VAL A 110 -3.95 18.68 4.60
N LEU A 111 -4.59 17.63 4.08
CA LEU A 111 -5.82 17.08 4.67
C LEU A 111 -5.58 16.55 6.09
N VAL A 112 -4.47 15.87 6.34
CA VAL A 112 -4.10 15.40 7.69
C VAL A 112 -3.99 16.58 8.67
N LEU A 113 -3.41 17.70 8.23
CA LEU A 113 -3.34 18.92 9.06
C LEU A 113 -4.74 19.50 9.32
N ALA A 114 -5.62 19.50 8.31
CA ALA A 114 -7.00 19.95 8.47
C ALA A 114 -7.79 19.07 9.45
N PHE A 115 -7.69 17.74 9.37
CA PHE A 115 -8.34 16.86 10.35
C PHE A 115 -7.76 17.03 11.76
N THR A 116 -6.44 17.12 11.87
CA THR A 116 -5.76 17.34 13.16
C THR A 116 -6.24 18.63 13.81
N GLY A 117 -6.24 19.74 13.06
CA GLY A 117 -6.70 21.04 13.56
C GLY A 117 -8.20 21.04 13.92
N SER A 118 -9.02 20.34 13.15
CA SER A 118 -10.45 20.22 13.43
C SER A 118 -10.74 19.44 14.71
N VAL A 119 -10.10 18.29 14.91
CA VAL A 119 -10.25 17.50 16.14
C VAL A 119 -9.69 18.27 17.34
N LEU A 120 -8.53 18.89 17.18
CA LEU A 120 -7.93 19.74 18.22
C LEU A 120 -8.91 20.83 18.65
N LEU A 121 -9.49 21.57 17.70
CA LEU A 121 -10.45 22.63 17.98
C LEU A 121 -11.70 22.11 18.70
N VAL A 122 -12.32 21.05 18.17
CA VAL A 122 -13.56 20.50 18.73
C VAL A 122 -13.34 19.98 20.16
N VAL A 123 -12.22 19.30 20.41
CA VAL A 123 -11.92 18.76 21.73
C VAL A 123 -11.46 19.86 22.70
N ASP A 124 -10.73 20.88 22.22
CA ASP A 124 -10.38 22.06 23.02
C ASP A 124 -11.64 22.80 23.51
N VAL A 125 -12.63 23.00 22.63
CA VAL A 125 -13.88 23.67 22.98
C VAL A 125 -14.72 22.86 23.98
N THR A 126 -14.63 21.54 23.97
CA THR A 126 -15.48 20.66 24.82
C THR A 126 -14.82 20.26 26.14
N THR A 127 -13.50 20.03 26.14
CA THR A 127 -12.75 19.48 27.30
C THR A 127 -11.61 20.38 27.77
N GLY A 128 -11.32 21.47 27.05
CA GLY A 128 -10.22 22.39 27.32
C GLY A 128 -8.92 22.02 26.61
N ARG A 129 -7.91 22.88 26.78
CA ARG A 129 -6.66 22.89 25.97
C ARG A 129 -5.87 21.60 26.04
N ALA A 130 -5.76 21.02 27.22
CA ALA A 130 -5.02 19.76 27.40
C ALA A 130 -5.67 18.61 26.62
N GLY A 131 -7.00 18.49 26.68
CA GLY A 131 -7.75 17.51 25.90
C GLY A 131 -7.63 17.74 24.41
N GLY A 132 -7.75 19.00 23.97
CA GLY A 132 -7.57 19.39 22.57
C GLY A 132 -6.20 18.99 22.00
N VAL A 133 -5.12 19.32 22.73
CA VAL A 133 -3.76 18.97 22.32
C VAL A 133 -3.55 17.45 22.29
N ALA A 134 -4.03 16.72 23.30
CA ALA A 134 -3.93 15.27 23.35
C ALA A 134 -4.68 14.60 22.18
N ALA A 135 -5.90 15.04 21.90
CA ALA A 135 -6.70 14.53 20.79
C ALA A 135 -6.07 14.87 19.43
N GLY A 136 -5.61 16.12 19.24
CA GLY A 136 -4.90 16.53 18.03
C GLY A 136 -3.62 15.71 17.80
N ALA A 137 -2.81 15.51 18.84
CA ALA A 137 -1.61 14.68 18.75
C ALA A 137 -1.97 13.21 18.41
N ALA A 138 -2.99 12.64 19.04
CA ALA A 138 -3.47 11.30 18.75
C ALA A 138 -3.96 11.17 17.29
N THR A 139 -4.76 12.12 16.80
CA THR A 139 -5.22 12.16 15.41
C THR A 139 -4.04 12.22 14.45
N LEU A 140 -3.07 13.10 14.70
CA LEU A 140 -1.89 13.23 13.86
C LEU A 140 -1.07 11.93 13.82
N LEU A 141 -0.86 11.27 14.97
CA LEU A 141 -0.15 10.00 15.07
C LEU A 141 -0.88 8.88 14.32
N VAL A 142 -2.20 8.78 14.48
CA VAL A 142 -3.02 7.78 13.76
C VAL A 142 -2.95 8.03 12.25
N CYS A 143 -3.12 9.27 11.81
CA CYS A 143 -3.05 9.63 10.41
C CYS A 143 -1.66 9.34 9.82
N LEU A 144 -0.58 9.76 10.47
CA LEU A 144 0.79 9.48 10.02
C LEU A 144 1.12 7.98 10.07
N GLY A 145 0.58 7.25 11.04
CA GLY A 145 0.69 5.81 11.15
C GLY A 145 0.03 5.11 9.96
N LEU A 146 -1.23 5.44 9.68
CA LEU A 146 -2.02 4.81 8.63
C LEU A 146 -1.55 5.20 7.23
N TRP A 147 -1.24 6.48 6.98
CA TRP A 147 -0.81 6.94 5.65
C TRP A 147 0.69 6.83 5.41
N GLY A 148 1.52 6.89 6.45
CA GLY A 148 2.98 6.89 6.31
C GLY A 148 3.62 5.55 6.69
N LEU A 149 3.17 4.91 7.75
CA LEU A 149 3.79 3.70 8.28
C LEU A 149 3.26 2.45 7.56
N LEU A 150 1.94 2.35 7.39
CA LEU A 150 1.30 1.20 6.74
C LEU A 150 1.85 0.91 5.32
N PRO A 151 1.92 1.87 4.37
CA PRO A 151 2.47 1.59 3.05
C PRO A 151 3.97 1.23 3.09
N ARG A 152 4.74 1.76 4.04
CA ARG A 152 6.15 1.39 4.22
C ARG A 152 6.28 -0.04 4.74
N LEU A 153 5.42 -0.47 5.65
CA LEU A 153 5.39 -1.83 6.17
C LEU A 153 4.96 -2.84 5.10
N VAL A 154 3.93 -2.52 4.31
CA VAL A 154 3.49 -3.36 3.18
C VAL A 154 4.58 -3.49 2.12
N ARG A 155 5.28 -2.39 1.75
CA ARG A 155 6.43 -2.46 0.84
C ARG A 155 7.57 -3.34 1.38
N ARG A 156 7.82 -3.32 2.69
CA ARG A 156 8.85 -4.16 3.31
C ARG A 156 8.46 -5.65 3.33
N ALA A 157 7.18 -5.97 3.53
CA ALA A 157 6.68 -7.33 3.49
C ALA A 157 6.81 -7.96 2.09
N GLY A 158 6.44 -7.24 1.03
CA GLY A 158 6.55 -7.73 -0.35
C GLY A 158 7.98 -8.02 -0.81
N LEU A 159 8.96 -7.21 -0.39
CA LEU A 159 10.39 -7.46 -0.66
C LEU A 159 10.92 -8.70 0.07
N THR A 160 10.30 -9.09 1.18
CA THR A 160 10.71 -10.28 1.95
C THR A 160 10.21 -11.56 1.29
N GLU A 161 9.02 -11.54 0.67
CA GLU A 161 8.51 -12.66 -0.13
C GLU A 161 9.33 -12.89 -1.40
N GLU A 162 9.63 -11.85 -2.19
CA GLU A 162 10.45 -12.01 -3.40
C GLU A 162 11.85 -12.54 -3.07
N ARG A 163 12.46 -12.12 -1.96
CA ARG A 163 13.75 -12.66 -1.53
C ARG A 163 13.65 -14.14 -1.15
N ARG A 164 12.50 -14.58 -0.62
CA ARG A 164 12.26 -15.97 -0.19
C ARG A 164 11.97 -16.90 -1.36
N THR A 165 11.34 -16.41 -2.42
CA THR A 165 11.16 -17.14 -3.70
C THR A 165 12.40 -17.08 -4.58
N ALA A 166 13.20 -16.02 -4.51
CA ALA A 166 14.47 -15.89 -5.25
C ALA A 166 15.65 -16.61 -4.57
N GLN A 167 15.55 -16.98 -3.29
CA GLN A 167 16.57 -17.79 -2.64
C GLN A 167 16.40 -19.25 -3.09
N PRO A 168 17.39 -19.83 -3.80
CA PRO A 168 17.32 -21.21 -4.23
C PRO A 168 17.11 -22.10 -3.00
N HIS A 169 16.06 -22.91 -3.01
CA HIS A 169 15.82 -23.91 -2.00
C HIS A 169 17.11 -24.71 -1.81
N PRO A 170 17.70 -24.79 -0.59
CA PRO A 170 18.87 -25.62 -0.39
C PRO A 170 18.49 -27.04 -0.84
N ALA A 171 19.24 -27.56 -1.81
CA ALA A 171 18.96 -28.87 -2.39
C ALA A 171 18.75 -29.87 -1.25
N PRO A 172 17.71 -30.73 -1.33
CA PRO A 172 17.49 -31.73 -0.28
C PRO A 172 18.79 -32.50 -0.07
N PRO A 173 19.14 -32.87 1.18
CA PRO A 173 20.37 -33.59 1.45
C PRO A 173 20.38 -34.80 0.52
N SER A 174 21.34 -34.83 -0.39
CA SER A 174 21.47 -35.88 -1.39
C SER A 174 21.45 -37.20 -0.63
N ALA A 175 20.34 -37.93 -0.76
CA ALA A 175 20.22 -39.27 -0.24
C ALA A 175 21.43 -40.02 -0.80
N THR A 176 22.32 -40.38 0.14
CA THR A 176 23.53 -41.16 -0.06
C THR A 176 23.27 -42.15 -1.18
N ARG A 177 24.00 -42.04 -2.30
CA ARG A 177 24.03 -43.05 -3.35
C ARG A 177 24.21 -44.40 -2.66
N GLU A 178 23.13 -45.15 -2.57
CA GLU A 178 23.16 -46.53 -2.11
C GLU A 178 23.95 -47.29 -3.18
N VAL A 179 25.23 -47.51 -2.89
CA VAL A 179 26.12 -48.32 -3.72
C VAL A 179 25.55 -49.73 -3.69
N VAL A 180 24.83 -50.10 -4.76
CA VAL A 180 24.40 -51.48 -5.01
C VAL A 180 25.66 -52.34 -5.11
N ARG A 181 26.01 -53.02 -4.01
CA ARG A 181 27.02 -54.08 -4.01
C ARG A 181 26.43 -55.33 -4.68
N PRO A 182 27.10 -55.94 -5.67
CA PRO A 182 26.62 -57.19 -6.24
C PRO A 182 26.70 -58.30 -5.18
N ARG A 183 25.57 -59.00 -5.01
CA ARG A 183 25.35 -60.10 -4.06
C ARG A 183 26.16 -61.33 -4.51
N ALA A 184 27.30 -61.57 -3.89
CA ALA A 184 28.06 -62.81 -4.05
C ALA A 184 27.30 -63.96 -3.39
N ALA A 185 26.77 -64.88 -4.21
CA ALA A 185 26.10 -66.09 -3.74
C ALA A 185 27.10 -67.25 -3.63
N ALA A 186 27.35 -67.61 -2.37
CA ALA A 186 27.74 -68.89 -1.78
C ALA A 186 28.21 -70.06 -2.67
N ARG A 187 29.44 -70.51 -2.39
CA ARG A 187 29.95 -71.86 -2.69
C ARG A 187 29.31 -72.90 -1.76
N PRO A 188 28.92 -74.09 -2.25
CA PRO A 188 28.84 -75.30 -1.45
C PRO A 188 30.11 -76.13 -1.64
N GLY A 189 30.73 -76.52 -0.53
CA GLY A 189 31.91 -77.38 -0.51
C GLY A 189 31.58 -78.88 -0.54
N ALA A 190 32.68 -79.63 -0.52
CA ALA A 190 32.85 -81.06 -0.21
C ALA A 190 32.74 -82.07 -1.37
N SER A 191 33.92 -82.52 -1.83
CA SER A 191 34.14 -83.82 -2.49
C SER A 191 33.85 -84.99 -1.56
N PRO A 192 33.54 -86.17 -2.12
CA PRO A 192 34.41 -87.32 -1.84
C PRO A 192 34.61 -88.28 -3.04
N ARG A 193 35.89 -88.64 -3.25
CA ARG A 193 36.48 -89.95 -3.60
C ARG A 193 35.95 -90.78 -4.80
N GLU A 194 36.90 -91.08 -5.71
CA GLU A 194 37.01 -92.24 -6.61
C GLU A 194 36.62 -93.59 -5.96
N PRO A 195 36.22 -94.66 -6.72
CA PRO A 195 37.14 -95.33 -7.67
C PRO A 195 36.52 -96.11 -8.87
N SER A 196 37.41 -96.59 -9.75
CA SER A 196 37.39 -97.94 -10.37
C SER A 196 36.62 -98.20 -11.69
N ALA A 197 37.42 -98.60 -12.69
CA ALA A 197 37.24 -99.70 -13.65
C ALA A 197 36.47 -99.50 -14.98
N ARG A 198 37.24 -99.61 -16.09
CA ARG A 198 36.87 -100.26 -17.38
C ARG A 198 36.52 -101.75 -17.12
N PRO A 199 35.70 -102.48 -17.92
CA PRO A 199 35.82 -102.73 -19.39
C PRO A 199 34.42 -102.82 -20.08
N ARG A 200 34.15 -103.17 -21.34
CA ARG A 200 34.79 -103.81 -22.51
C ARG A 200 34.27 -103.11 -23.77
#